data_AF-A0A9E2C6V0-F1
#
_entry.id   AF-A0A9E2C6V0-F1
#
_cell.length_a   1.000
_cell.length_b   1.000
_cell.length_c   1.000
_cell.angle_alpha   90.00
_cell.angle_beta   90.00
_cell.angle_gamma   90.00
#
_symmetry.space_group_name_H-M   'P 1'
#
loop_
_entity.id
_entity.type
_entity.pdbx_description
1 polymer ?
#
loop_
_entity_poly.entity_id
_entity_poly.type
_entity_poly.pdbx_seq_one_letter_code
_entity_poly.pdbx_strand_id
1 'polypeptide(L)'
;MDETFAQAGLAPDLIKTCVELGLGVGIVASLAFDAVRDAGLTRLASEHLFRRNASLIALRRRRHLRSYAYRFIELCESSLTETSVKAAPRPAAEP
;
A
#
# COMPACT_ATOMS: atom_id res chain seq x y z
N MET A 1 -8.93 -0.67 13.40
CA MET A 1 -8.80 0.74 13.82
C MET A 1 -8.99 0.77 15.32
N ASP A 2 -8.15 1.51 16.02
CA ASP A 2 -8.19 1.63 17.48
C ASP A 2 -9.32 2.61 17.89
N GLU A 3 -10.13 2.23 18.88
CA GLU A 3 -11.38 2.94 19.24
C GLU A 3 -11.12 4.37 19.73
N THR A 4 -9.94 4.62 20.29
CA THR A 4 -9.52 5.93 20.79
C THR A 4 -9.44 6.98 19.69
N PHE A 5 -8.99 6.61 18.48
CA PHE A 5 -8.93 7.55 17.35
C PHE A 5 -10.30 7.90 16.79
N ALA A 6 -11.23 6.92 16.78
CA ALA A 6 -12.60 7.15 16.33
C ALA A 6 -13.37 8.08 17.27
N GLN A 7 -13.21 7.91 18.58
CA GLN A 7 -13.84 8.76 19.61
C GLN A 7 -13.33 10.21 19.58
N ALA A 8 -12.07 10.42 19.19
CA ALA A 8 -11.48 11.76 19.04
C ALA A 8 -11.86 12.46 17.73
N GLY A 9 -12.67 11.83 16.86
CA GLY A 9 -13.00 12.36 15.54
C GLY A 9 -11.81 12.38 14.57
N LEU A 10 -10.73 11.65 14.87
CA LEU A 10 -9.55 11.58 14.02
C LEU A 10 -9.85 10.64 12.84
N ALA A 11 -9.97 11.24 11.65
CA ALA A 11 -10.08 10.51 10.40
C ALA A 11 -8.82 9.66 10.16
N PRO A 12 -8.92 8.55 9.40
CA PRO A 12 -7.80 7.62 9.17
C PRO A 12 -6.56 8.25 8.52
N ASP A 13 -6.66 9.47 7.98
CA ASP A 13 -5.55 10.20 7.35
C ASP A 13 -5.09 11.39 8.20
N LEU A 14 -4.52 11.13 9.39
CA LEU A 14 -3.97 12.18 10.28
C LEU A 14 -3.03 13.15 9.54
N ILE A 15 -2.23 12.64 8.61
CA ILE A 15 -1.30 13.44 7.80
C ILE A 15 -2.07 14.50 7.00
N LYS A 16 -3.18 14.14 6.34
CA LYS A 16 -3.96 15.08 5.53
C LYS A 16 -4.61 16.14 6.39
N THR A 17 -5.24 15.73 7.50
CA THR A 17 -5.86 16.67 8.44
C THR A 17 -4.85 17.70 8.97
N CYS A 18 -3.62 17.28 9.30
CA CYS A 18 -2.60 18.23 9.74
C CYS A 18 -2.22 19.24 8.64
N VAL A 19 -2.16 18.83 7.38
CA VAL A 19 -1.88 19.72 6.25
C VAL A 19 -3.04 20.70 6.01
N GLU A 20 -4.29 20.24 6.08
CA GLU A 20 -5.48 21.08 5.95
C GLU A 20 -5.56 22.15 7.05
N LEU A 21 -5.11 21.82 8.27
CA LEU A 21 -4.99 22.76 9.38
C LEU A 21 -3.79 23.72 9.25
N GLY A 22 -3.01 23.63 8.17
CA GLY A 22 -1.87 24.51 7.90
C GLY A 22 -0.61 24.18 8.70
N LEU A 23 -0.49 22.98 9.27
CA LEU A 23 0.64 22.58 10.09
C LEU A 23 1.91 22.25 9.28
N GLY A 24 1.82 22.19 7.95
CA GLY A 24 2.97 21.97 7.07
C GLY A 24 2.65 21.18 5.79
N VAL A 25 3.65 20.44 5.30
CA VAL A 25 3.56 19.62 4.08
C VAL A 25 3.55 18.13 4.46
N GLY A 26 2.59 17.37 3.92
CA GLY A 26 2.45 15.94 4.14
C GLY A 26 3.04 15.12 2.99
N ILE A 27 3.79 14.07 3.33
CA ILE A 27 4.28 13.08 2.35
C ILE A 27 3.42 11.83 2.50
N VAL A 28 2.72 11.46 1.44
CA VAL A 28 1.85 10.28 1.39
C VAL A 28 2.12 9.45 0.15
N ALA A 29 1.74 8.17 0.17
CA ALA A 29 1.74 7.35 -1.04
C ALA A 29 0.79 7.96 -2.08
N SER A 30 1.16 7.92 -3.36
CA SER A 30 0.33 8.53 -4.42
C SER A 30 -1.09 7.97 -4.48
N LEU A 31 -1.28 6.70 -4.10
CA LEU A 31 -2.59 6.03 -4.00
C LEU A 31 -3.47 6.56 -2.86
N ALA A 32 -2.88 7.24 -1.88
CA ALA A 32 -3.61 7.81 -0.76
C ALA A 32 -4.17 9.20 -1.08
N PHE A 33 -3.89 9.78 -2.25
CA PHE A 33 -4.46 11.06 -2.70
C PHE A 33 -5.57 10.83 -3.74
N ASP A 34 -6.72 11.44 -3.51
CA ASP A 34 -7.87 11.44 -4.41
C ASP A 34 -8.27 12.88 -4.69
N ALA A 35 -8.23 13.30 -5.97
CA ALA A 35 -8.47 14.70 -6.34
C ALA A 35 -9.90 15.19 -6.06
N VAL A 36 -10.88 14.29 -5.97
CA VAL A 36 -12.28 14.62 -5.65
C VAL A 36 -12.47 14.75 -4.15
N ARG A 37 -11.91 13.80 -3.38
CA ARG A 37 -12.05 13.77 -1.92
C ARG A 37 -11.13 14.77 -1.21
N ASP A 38 -9.93 14.97 -1.73
CA ASP A 38 -8.88 15.81 -1.14
C ASP A 38 -8.80 17.18 -1.85
N ALA A 39 -9.95 17.73 -2.30
CA ALA A 39 -10.01 18.95 -3.12
C ALA A 39 -9.44 20.22 -2.44
N GLY A 40 -9.31 20.22 -1.10
CA GLY A 40 -8.64 21.28 -0.33
C GLY A 40 -7.11 21.19 -0.32
N LEU A 41 -6.54 20.12 -0.89
CA LEU A 41 -5.11 19.85 -0.90
C LEU A 41 -4.56 19.88 -2.32
N THR A 42 -3.33 20.40 -2.48
CA THR A 42 -2.61 20.39 -3.75
C THR A 42 -1.54 19.29 -3.73
N ARG A 43 -1.62 18.35 -4.68
CA ARG A 43 -0.58 17.32 -4.86
C ARG A 43 0.63 17.91 -5.58
N LEU A 44 1.82 17.67 -5.03
CA LEU A 44 3.10 18.00 -5.66
C LEU A 44 3.81 16.73 -6.13
N ALA A 45 4.31 16.74 -7.37
CA ALA A 45 5.11 15.65 -7.93
C ALA A 45 6.47 15.58 -7.21
N SER A 46 6.81 14.42 -6.65
CA SER A 46 8.02 14.19 -5.84
C SER A 46 8.75 12.90 -6.21
N GLU A 47 8.46 12.34 -7.39
CA GLU A 47 9.03 11.08 -7.90
C GLU A 47 10.55 11.16 -8.08
N HIS A 48 11.11 12.38 -8.17
CA HIS A 48 12.55 12.63 -8.26
C HIS A 48 13.24 12.70 -6.88
N LEU A 49 12.47 12.84 -5.80
CA LEU A 49 12.99 12.94 -4.43
C LEU A 49 13.01 11.60 -3.71
N PHE A 50 12.07 10.71 -4.05
CA PHE A 50 11.91 9.42 -3.38
C PHE A 50 12.04 8.27 -4.37
N ARG A 51 12.80 7.24 -3.98
CA ARG A 51 12.83 5.98 -4.72
C ARG A 51 11.44 5.35 -4.71
N ARG A 52 11.08 4.68 -5.82
CA ARG A 52 9.83 3.91 -5.89
C ARG A 52 9.80 2.83 -4.81
N ASN A 53 8.73 2.83 -4.04
CA ASN A 53 8.43 1.76 -3.10
C ASN A 53 7.80 0.58 -3.84
N ALA A 54 8.18 -0.65 -3.46
CA ALA A 54 7.60 -1.88 -3.98
C ALA A 54 6.69 -2.50 -2.91
N SER A 55 5.42 -2.75 -3.26
CA SER A 55 4.50 -3.51 -2.42
C SER A 55 4.77 -5.01 -2.59
N LEU A 56 4.94 -5.73 -1.49
CA LEU A 56 5.29 -7.15 -1.50
C LEU A 56 4.15 -8.01 -0.96
N ILE A 57 3.90 -9.14 -1.62
CA ILE A 57 3.01 -10.19 -1.10
C ILE A 57 3.89 -11.29 -0.51
N ALA A 58 3.87 -11.42 0.82
CA ALA A 58 4.65 -12.43 1.51
C ALA A 58 3.88 -13.75 1.66
N LEU A 59 4.50 -14.85 1.22
CA LEU A 59 3.96 -16.20 1.37
C LEU A 59 4.77 -16.99 2.39
N ARG A 60 4.09 -17.64 3.34
CA ARG A 60 4.77 -18.46 4.34
C ARG A 60 5.37 -19.72 3.70
N ARG A 61 6.69 -19.91 3.89
CA ARG A 61 7.39 -21.12 3.41
C ARG A 61 6.71 -22.37 3.96
N ARG A 62 6.56 -23.40 3.10
CA ARG A 62 6.01 -24.74 3.39
C ARG A 62 4.51 -24.80 3.70
N ARG A 63 3.74 -23.73 3.47
CA ARG A 63 2.27 -23.83 3.48
C ARG A 63 1.76 -24.04 2.06
N HIS A 64 0.87 -25.02 1.88
CA HIS A 64 0.15 -25.16 0.63
C HIS A 64 -0.82 -23.98 0.46
N LEU A 65 -0.66 -23.21 -0.62
CA LEU A 65 -1.61 -22.16 -0.99
C LEU A 65 -2.87 -22.82 -1.57
N ARG A 66 -4.03 -22.42 -1.07
CA ARG A 66 -5.32 -22.83 -1.63
C ARG A 66 -5.58 -22.12 -2.96
N SER A 67 -6.44 -22.67 -3.81
CA SER A 67 -6.73 -22.11 -5.15
C SER A 67 -7.17 -20.64 -5.12
N TYR A 68 -7.96 -20.23 -4.13
CA TYR A 68 -8.37 -18.82 -3.99
C TYR A 68 -7.20 -17.87 -3.69
N ALA A 69 -6.11 -18.36 -3.09
CA ALA A 69 -4.95 -17.52 -2.77
C ALA A 69 -4.18 -17.15 -4.04
N TYR A 70 -4.07 -18.08 -5.00
CA TYR A 70 -3.50 -17.77 -6.31
C TYR A 70 -4.36 -16.76 -7.06
N ARG A 71 -5.69 -16.91 -7.02
CA ARG A 71 -6.61 -15.92 -7.59
C ARG A 71 -6.47 -14.54 -6.94
N PHE A 72 -6.29 -14.47 -5.62
CA PHE A 72 -6.04 -13.21 -4.94
C PHE A 72 -4.73 -12.54 -5.41
N ILE A 73 -3.64 -13.31 -5.54
CA ILE A 73 -2.36 -12.80 -6.03
C ILE A 73 -2.50 -12.25 -7.46
N GLU A 74 -3.19 -12.99 -8.33
CA GLU A 74 -3.46 -12.59 -9.72
C GLU A 74 -4.34 -11.33 -9.83
N LEU A 75 -5.25 -11.13 -8.86
CA LEU A 75 -6.02 -9.88 -8.75
C LEU A 75 -5.16 -8.69 -8.32
N CYS A 76 -4.13 -8.92 -7.50
CA CYS A 76 -3.19 -7.87 -7.11
C CYS A 76 -2.24 -7.50 -8.25
N GLU A 77 -1.79 -8.49 -9.02
CA GLU A 77 -0.93 -8.30 -10.18
C GLU A 77 -1.16 -9.44 -11.19
N SER A 78 -1.56 -9.08 -12.42
CA SER A 78 -2.07 -10.03 -13.41
C SER A 78 -1.02 -10.93 -14.06
N SER A 79 0.26 -10.54 -14.04
CA SER A 79 1.39 -11.37 -14.46
C SER A 79 1.71 -12.49 -13.45
N LEU A 80 1.34 -12.33 -12.17
CA LEU A 80 1.56 -13.31 -11.10
C LEU A 80 0.50 -14.45 -11.09
N THR A 81 0.35 -15.14 -12.22
CA THR A 81 -0.55 -16.29 -12.38
C THR A 81 -0.17 -17.48 -11.48
N GLU A 82 -1.11 -18.38 -11.21
CA GLU A 82 -0.86 -19.61 -10.44
C GLU A 82 0.36 -20.40 -10.95
N THR A 83 0.50 -20.54 -12.28
CA THR A 83 1.64 -21.22 -12.91
C THR A 83 2.94 -20.48 -12.64
N SER A 84 2.96 -19.14 -12.79
CA SER A 84 4.17 -18.34 -12.54
C SER A 84 4.61 -18.39 -11.07
N VAL A 85 3.66 -18.32 -10.13
CA VAL A 85 3.94 -18.35 -8.69
C VAL A 85 4.43 -19.74 -8.25
N LYS A 86 3.90 -20.82 -8.84
CA LYS A 86 4.38 -22.19 -8.61
C LYS A 86 5.75 -22.45 -9.22
N ALA A 87 6.03 -21.86 -10.39
CA ALA A 87 7.31 -21.97 -11.07
C ALA A 87 8.40 -21.07 -10.46
N ALA A 88 7.99 -20.07 -9.66
CA ALA A 88 8.90 -19.10 -9.07
C ALA A 88 9.99 -19.81 -8.25
N PRO A 89 11.27 -19.55 -8.54
CA PRO A 89 12.35 -20.13 -7.78
C PRO A 89 12.22 -19.68 -6.32
N ARG A 90 12.42 -20.62 -5.40
CA ARG A 90 12.45 -20.30 -3.98
C ARG A 90 13.59 -19.29 -3.77
N PRO A 91 13.33 -18.10 -3.23
CA PRO A 91 14.41 -17.15 -2.98
C PRO A 91 15.46 -17.81 -2.10
N ALA A 92 16.72 -17.70 -2.53
CA ALA A 92 17.87 -18.06 -1.72
C ALA A 92 17.71 -17.35 -0.36
N ALA A 93 17.97 -18.08 0.73
CA ALA A 93 18.03 -17.40 2.02
C ALA A 93 19.16 -16.37 1.92
N GLU A 94 18.86 -15.09 2.11
CA GLU A 94 19.91 -14.11 2.36
C GLU A 94 20.67 -14.55 3.63
N PRO A 95 22.01 -14.54 3.60
CA PRO A 95 22.85 -14.98 4.71
C PRO A 95 22.75 -14.07 5.95
#